data_AF-A0A6N8U8S9-F1
#
_entry.id   AF-A0A6N8U8S9-F1
#
_cell.length_a   1.000
_cell.length_b   1.000
_cell.length_c   1.000
_cell.angle_alpha   90.00
_cell.angle_beta   90.00
_cell.angle_gamma   90.00
#
_symmetry.space_group_name_H-M   'P 1'
#
loop_
_entity.id
_entity.type
_entity.pdbx_description
1 polymer ?
#
loop_
_entity_poly.entity_id
_entity_poly.type
_entity_poly.pdbx_seq_one_letter_code
_entity_poly.pdbx_strand_id
1 'polypeptide(L)'
;MRVVSLFAGCGGLDLGLVQAGHNIVLATDIDKDCKLTYDQNFDHKLLLKDVKELKGQELPKYDLLTGGFPCQGFSIANLYRDVKDKRNELYLEIVRLLNETKPEYFLAENVPGILSLGKGEVVKQIMKEFSEIGIHDGELGYEVHKYKLNAADYGVPQGRKRVIFLGVSKKIDENKRKELFDNFPPRKTNSAKDESNLPPHKTLREAIGDLPEPYTKEGEKILNHYGTKHKVKINGYMGNRKLSWDKPGPTIVGRGGGTGGPVIAVHPNCERRFTVRETARIQSFPDDFEFLGSKSSQFRQIGNAVAVDFAYHLGKVLKDFEEGKLSPKQKAQIELNL
;
A
#
# COMPACT_ATOMS: atom_id res chain seq x y z
N MET A 1 7.31 -16.39 -4.24
CA MET A 1 7.48 -16.44 -2.77
C MET A 1 6.14 -16.74 -2.10
N ARG A 2 6.18 -17.42 -0.95
CA ARG A 2 5.06 -17.57 -0.03
C ARG A 2 5.00 -16.37 0.90
N VAL A 3 3.82 -15.79 1.05
CA VAL A 3 3.63 -14.48 1.70
C VAL A 3 2.69 -14.58 2.89
N VAL A 4 3.10 -14.01 4.01
CA VAL A 4 2.20 -13.66 5.12
C VAL A 4 1.90 -12.16 5.03
N SER A 5 0.63 -11.80 4.85
CA SER A 5 0.16 -10.42 4.76
C SER A 5 -0.55 -9.99 6.05
N LEU A 6 0.07 -9.05 6.77
CA LEU A 6 -0.49 -8.42 7.96
C LEU A 6 -1.19 -7.12 7.58
N PHE A 7 -2.28 -6.79 8.28
CA PHE A 7 -3.07 -5.59 8.00
C PHE A 7 -3.54 -5.54 6.54
N ALA A 8 -4.03 -6.67 6.03
CA ALA A 8 -4.28 -6.86 4.61
C ALA A 8 -5.36 -5.90 4.05
N GLY A 9 -6.24 -5.38 4.92
CA GLY A 9 -7.39 -4.57 4.52
C GLY A 9 -8.26 -5.31 3.50
N CYS A 10 -8.70 -4.61 2.46
CA CYS A 10 -9.39 -5.25 1.34
C CYS A 10 -8.45 -5.96 0.34
N GLY A 11 -7.16 -6.10 0.63
CA GLY A 11 -6.24 -6.89 -0.19
C GLY A 11 -5.61 -6.18 -1.39
N GLY A 12 -5.53 -4.84 -1.41
CA GLY A 12 -4.91 -4.13 -2.54
C GLY A 12 -3.42 -4.45 -2.75
N LEU A 13 -2.65 -4.59 -1.67
CA LEU A 13 -1.25 -5.06 -1.74
C LEU A 13 -1.19 -6.52 -2.19
N ASP A 14 -1.98 -7.36 -1.55
CA ASP A 14 -2.07 -8.80 -1.81
C ASP A 14 -2.44 -9.11 -3.26
N LEU A 15 -3.41 -8.39 -3.83
CA LEU A 15 -3.83 -8.58 -5.22
C LEU A 15 -2.68 -8.31 -6.19
N GLY A 16 -1.93 -7.21 -5.98
CA GLY A 16 -0.76 -6.92 -6.81
C GLY A 16 0.33 -7.98 -6.68
N LEU A 17 0.57 -8.49 -5.46
CA LEU A 17 1.53 -9.59 -5.24
C LEU A 17 1.07 -10.90 -5.92
N VAL A 18 -0.21 -11.24 -5.84
CA VAL A 18 -0.79 -12.41 -6.54
C VAL A 18 -0.65 -12.27 -8.05
N GLN A 19 -0.98 -11.10 -8.60
CA GLN A 19 -0.81 -10.81 -10.03
C GLN A 19 0.66 -10.89 -10.49
N ALA A 20 1.60 -10.57 -9.60
CA ALA A 20 3.03 -10.72 -9.84
C ALA A 20 3.53 -12.17 -9.71
N GLY A 21 2.68 -13.12 -9.28
CA GLY A 21 3.00 -14.55 -9.17
C GLY A 21 3.44 -15.00 -7.77
N HIS A 22 3.15 -14.21 -6.72
CA HIS A 22 3.35 -14.63 -5.33
C HIS A 22 2.15 -15.40 -4.79
N ASN A 23 2.39 -16.24 -3.78
CA ASN A 23 1.34 -17.03 -3.13
C ASN A 23 1.08 -16.51 -1.72
N ILE A 24 -0.11 -15.98 -1.44
CA ILE A 24 -0.50 -15.53 -0.11
C ILE A 24 -0.92 -16.75 0.72
N VAL A 25 -0.09 -17.15 1.68
CA VAL A 25 -0.35 -18.32 2.54
C VAL A 25 -1.11 -17.97 3.82
N LEU A 26 -1.10 -16.70 4.20
CA LEU A 26 -1.93 -16.15 5.27
C LEU A 26 -2.14 -14.67 5.01
N ALA A 27 -3.36 -14.20 5.19
CA ALA A 27 -3.68 -12.78 5.27
C ALA A 27 -4.51 -12.53 6.53
N THR A 28 -4.23 -11.44 7.26
CA THR A 28 -4.93 -11.12 8.51
C THR A 28 -5.33 -9.65 8.58
N ASP A 29 -6.51 -9.39 9.15
CA ASP A 29 -6.97 -8.05 9.50
C ASP A 29 -7.99 -8.13 10.65
N ILE A 30 -8.30 -7.01 11.28
CA ILE A 30 -9.30 -6.89 12.35
C ILE A 30 -10.66 -6.37 11.85
N ASP A 31 -10.69 -5.77 10.65
CA ASP A 31 -11.91 -5.17 10.11
C ASP A 31 -12.79 -6.24 9.43
N LYS A 32 -13.98 -6.45 9.99
CA LYS A 32 -14.97 -7.42 9.49
C LYS A 32 -15.43 -7.10 8.07
N ASP A 33 -15.55 -5.82 7.69
CA ASP A 33 -15.95 -5.46 6.34
C ASP A 33 -14.82 -5.74 5.34
N CYS A 34 -13.56 -5.52 5.76
CA CYS A 34 -12.40 -5.94 4.97
C CYS A 34 -12.40 -7.46 4.74
N LYS A 35 -12.73 -8.26 5.75
CA LYS A 35 -12.88 -9.72 5.59
C LYS A 35 -13.93 -10.09 4.54
N LEU A 36 -15.10 -9.47 4.58
CA LEU A 36 -16.16 -9.76 3.60
C LEU A 36 -15.65 -9.49 2.18
N THR A 37 -15.07 -8.32 1.95
CA THR A 37 -14.48 -7.96 0.66
C THR A 37 -13.35 -8.90 0.27
N TYR A 38 -12.41 -9.20 1.17
CA TYR A 38 -11.28 -10.07 0.86
C TYR A 38 -11.75 -11.48 0.49
N ASP A 39 -12.62 -12.09 1.30
CA ASP A 39 -13.14 -13.44 1.07
C ASP A 39 -13.95 -13.57 -0.22
N GLN A 40 -14.51 -12.46 -0.73
CA GLN A 40 -15.24 -12.41 -1.99
C GLN A 40 -14.32 -12.42 -3.22
N ASN A 41 -13.11 -11.88 -3.09
CA ASN A 41 -12.21 -11.64 -4.23
C ASN A 41 -10.97 -12.54 -4.27
N PHE A 42 -10.71 -13.31 -3.22
CA PHE A 42 -9.56 -14.21 -3.12
C PHE A 42 -10.01 -15.66 -2.87
N ASP A 43 -9.25 -16.59 -3.46
CA ASP A 43 -9.47 -18.03 -3.28
C ASP A 43 -9.23 -18.45 -1.82
N HIS A 44 -8.21 -17.88 -1.18
CA HIS A 44 -7.96 -18.03 0.25
C HIS A 44 -8.73 -16.98 1.06
N LYS A 45 -9.03 -17.34 2.32
CA LYS A 45 -9.84 -16.51 3.21
C LYS A 45 -8.98 -15.69 4.16
N LEU A 46 -9.45 -14.48 4.47
CA LEU A 46 -8.82 -13.60 5.43
C LEU A 46 -9.04 -14.13 6.85
N LEU A 47 -7.96 -14.24 7.62
CA LEU A 47 -8.04 -14.52 9.05
C LEU A 47 -8.46 -13.24 9.79
N LEU A 48 -9.66 -13.23 10.36
CA LEU A 48 -10.12 -12.10 11.17
C LEU A 48 -9.50 -12.20 12.57
N LYS A 49 -8.31 -11.64 12.74
CA LYS A 49 -7.55 -11.75 14.00
C LYS A 49 -6.65 -10.52 14.19
N ASP A 50 -6.54 -10.09 15.45
CA ASP A 50 -5.56 -9.07 15.82
C ASP A 50 -4.15 -9.64 15.70
N VAL A 51 -3.24 -8.90 15.08
CA VAL A 51 -1.84 -9.28 14.92
C VAL A 51 -1.17 -9.60 16.27
N LYS A 52 -1.63 -8.96 17.36
CA LYS A 52 -1.16 -9.21 18.74
C LYS A 52 -1.42 -10.64 19.22
N GLU A 53 -2.42 -11.28 18.66
CA GLU A 53 -2.80 -12.65 19.01
C GLU A 53 -2.12 -13.70 18.13
N LEU A 54 -1.33 -13.28 17.13
CA LEU A 54 -0.56 -14.18 16.29
C LEU A 54 0.75 -14.55 16.98
N LYS A 55 1.11 -15.82 16.91
CA LYS A 55 2.41 -16.33 17.36
C LYS A 55 3.15 -16.92 16.17
N GLY A 56 4.43 -16.61 16.03
CA GLY A 56 5.27 -17.03 14.91
C GLY A 56 5.27 -18.54 14.70
N GLN A 57 5.24 -19.33 15.77
CA GLN A 57 5.16 -20.80 15.72
C GLN A 57 3.86 -21.36 15.12
N GLU A 58 2.78 -20.55 15.11
CA GLU A 58 1.47 -20.92 14.56
C GLU A 58 1.33 -20.48 13.09
N LEU A 59 2.27 -19.68 12.58
CA LEU A 59 2.23 -19.21 11.20
C LEU A 59 2.68 -20.31 10.22
N PRO A 60 2.09 -20.40 9.02
CA PRO A 60 2.59 -21.31 7.99
C PRO A 60 4.03 -20.95 7.62
N LYS A 61 4.78 -21.84 6.99
CA LYS A 61 6.12 -21.49 6.49
C LYS A 61 5.98 -20.47 5.33
N TYR A 62 6.70 -19.36 5.40
CA TYR A 62 6.70 -18.31 4.38
C TYR A 62 8.11 -17.74 4.15
N ASP A 63 8.24 -16.96 3.08
CA ASP A 63 9.51 -16.37 2.64
C ASP A 63 9.48 -14.83 2.79
N LEU A 64 8.29 -14.22 2.61
CA LEU A 64 8.06 -12.78 2.69
C LEU A 64 6.96 -12.46 3.70
N LEU A 65 7.22 -11.51 4.61
CA LEU A 65 6.19 -10.86 5.41
C LEU A 65 5.86 -9.49 4.82
N THR A 66 4.59 -9.19 4.60
CA THR A 66 4.14 -7.86 4.15
C THR A 66 3.16 -7.22 5.12
N GLY A 67 3.10 -5.89 5.16
CA GLY A 67 2.02 -5.21 5.86
C GLY A 67 2.13 -3.69 5.89
N GLY A 68 0.97 -3.03 5.78
CA GLY A 68 0.83 -1.58 5.96
C GLY A 68 0.38 -1.28 7.37
N PHE A 69 1.28 -0.82 8.24
CA PHE A 69 0.92 -0.55 9.64
C PHE A 69 0.39 0.88 9.82
N PRO A 70 -0.66 1.07 10.63
CA PRO A 70 -1.26 2.39 10.83
C PRO A 70 -0.30 3.33 11.57
N CYS A 71 -0.03 4.51 10.99
CA CYS A 71 0.84 5.56 11.56
C CYS A 71 0.09 6.58 12.43
N GLN A 72 -0.99 6.16 13.12
CA GLN A 72 -1.83 7.06 13.92
C GLN A 72 -1.36 7.09 15.37
N GLY A 73 -0.17 7.61 15.70
CA GLY A 73 0.27 7.58 17.11
C GLY A 73 1.55 8.33 17.47
N PHE A 74 2.45 8.55 16.51
CA PHE A 74 3.74 9.14 16.84
C PHE A 74 3.62 10.67 17.05
N SER A 75 3.35 11.11 18.27
CA SER A 75 3.62 12.50 18.66
C SER A 75 5.05 12.61 19.20
N ILE A 76 5.74 13.70 18.86
CA ILE A 76 7.16 13.95 19.21
C ILE A 76 7.40 13.93 20.73
N ALA A 77 6.37 14.25 21.52
CA ALA A 77 6.45 14.31 22.99
C ALA A 77 6.54 12.93 23.66
N ASN A 78 6.12 11.84 22.99
CA ASN A 78 6.01 10.51 23.58
C ASN A 78 7.19 9.57 23.29
N LEU A 79 8.09 9.92 22.36
CA LEU A 79 9.18 9.02 21.97
C LEU A 79 10.14 8.68 23.13
N TYR A 80 10.26 9.58 24.12
CA TYR A 80 11.18 9.45 25.25
C TYR A 80 10.52 9.23 26.60
N ARG A 81 9.19 9.36 26.73
CA ARG A 81 8.52 9.40 28.05
C ARG A 81 7.41 8.39 28.29
N ASP A 82 6.84 7.74 27.28
CA ASP A 82 5.79 6.76 27.55
C ASP A 82 5.78 5.62 26.54
N VAL A 83 6.23 4.45 27.01
CA VAL A 83 6.12 3.11 26.37
C VAL A 83 4.65 2.64 26.31
N LYS A 84 3.67 3.56 26.41
CA LYS A 84 2.24 3.27 26.65
C LYS A 84 1.28 3.87 25.62
N ASP A 85 1.74 4.51 24.53
CA ASP A 85 0.81 4.83 23.43
C ASP A 85 0.48 3.57 22.63
N LYS A 86 -0.75 3.07 22.81
CA LYS A 86 -1.27 1.83 22.22
C LYS A 86 -1.16 1.73 20.69
N ARG A 87 -0.87 2.85 20.01
CA ARG A 87 -0.80 2.93 18.55
C ARG A 87 0.62 2.83 18.01
N ASN A 88 1.64 3.00 18.87
CA ASN A 88 3.02 2.59 18.56
C ASN A 88 3.19 1.06 18.68
N GLU A 89 2.20 0.33 19.22
CA GLU A 89 2.29 -1.12 19.41
C GLU A 89 2.25 -1.89 18.08
N LEU A 90 1.50 -1.44 17.07
CA LEU A 90 1.23 -2.28 15.89
C LEU A 90 2.45 -2.50 14.98
N TYR A 91 3.39 -1.54 14.90
CA TYR A 91 4.63 -1.77 14.18
C TYR A 91 5.59 -2.66 14.99
N LEU A 92 5.55 -2.58 16.33
CA LEU A 92 6.29 -3.48 17.20
C LEU A 92 5.79 -4.91 17.08
N GLU A 93 4.51 -5.14 16.79
CA GLU A 93 4.00 -6.47 16.48
C GLU A 93 4.57 -7.03 15.17
N ILE A 94 4.84 -6.19 14.17
CA ILE A 94 5.60 -6.61 12.97
C ILE A 94 7.02 -7.02 13.38
N VAL A 95 7.72 -6.18 14.16
CA VAL A 95 9.08 -6.47 14.65
C VAL A 95 9.11 -7.77 15.47
N ARG A 96 8.10 -7.99 16.33
CA ARG A 96 7.95 -9.22 17.13
C ARG A 96 7.80 -10.44 16.23
N LEU A 97 6.85 -10.42 15.29
CA LEU A 97 6.64 -11.55 14.38
C LEU A 97 7.87 -11.82 13.52
N LEU A 98 8.56 -10.79 13.03
CA LEU A 98 9.83 -10.96 12.30
C LEU A 98 10.93 -11.58 13.18
N ASN A 99 11.03 -11.22 14.46
CA ASN A 99 11.96 -11.87 15.41
C ASN A 99 11.60 -13.33 15.66
N GLU A 100 10.32 -13.65 15.80
CA GLU A 100 9.84 -15.02 16.08
C GLU A 100 10.03 -15.95 14.87
N THR A 101 9.85 -15.44 13.66
CA THR A 101 9.78 -16.25 12.42
C THR A 101 11.00 -16.14 11.52
N LYS A 102 11.73 -15.02 11.59
CA LYS A 102 12.99 -14.76 10.88
C LYS A 102 12.89 -15.07 9.36
N PRO A 103 11.91 -14.51 8.61
CA PRO A 103 11.76 -14.78 7.19
C PRO A 103 12.91 -14.21 6.37
N GLU A 104 13.08 -14.67 5.13
CA GLU A 104 14.13 -14.16 4.25
C GLU A 104 13.92 -12.68 3.89
N TYR A 105 12.66 -12.26 3.72
CA TYR A 105 12.30 -10.91 3.28
C TYR A 105 11.16 -10.33 4.11
N PHE A 106 11.12 -9.01 4.21
CA PHE A 106 9.89 -8.29 4.59
C PHE A 106 9.70 -7.03 3.76
N LEU A 107 8.44 -6.66 3.52
CA LEU A 107 8.04 -5.42 2.86
C LEU A 107 6.99 -4.71 3.73
N ALA A 108 7.39 -3.65 4.41
CA ALA A 108 6.48 -2.83 5.20
C ALA A 108 6.11 -1.54 4.46
N GLU A 109 4.83 -1.20 4.46
CA GLU A 109 4.31 0.02 3.82
C GLU A 109 3.91 1.06 4.89
N ASN A 110 4.12 2.33 4.56
CA ASN A 110 3.57 3.43 5.33
C ASN A 110 3.29 4.70 4.51
N VAL A 111 2.60 5.66 5.13
CA VAL A 111 2.37 7.00 4.57
C VAL A 111 3.62 7.89 4.67
N PRO A 112 3.81 8.88 3.77
CA PRO A 112 4.99 9.75 3.76
C PRO A 112 5.26 10.55 5.03
N GLY A 113 4.22 10.77 5.86
CA GLY A 113 4.34 11.51 7.12
C GLY A 113 5.33 10.87 8.09
N ILE A 114 5.56 9.55 8.00
CA ILE A 114 6.52 8.82 8.84
C ILE A 114 7.94 9.38 8.75
N LEU A 115 8.33 9.93 7.60
CA LEU A 115 9.69 10.42 7.36
C LEU A 115 10.01 11.70 8.15
N SER A 116 9.00 12.53 8.41
CA SER A 116 9.15 13.80 9.14
C SER A 116 8.77 13.70 10.62
N LEU A 117 8.26 12.56 11.03
CA LEU A 117 7.67 12.32 12.34
C LEU A 117 8.76 12.30 13.42
N GLY A 118 8.54 12.97 14.54
CA GLY A 118 9.60 13.12 15.55
C GLY A 118 10.83 13.88 15.03
N LYS A 119 10.67 14.79 14.05
CA LYS A 119 11.78 15.41 13.30
C LYS A 119 12.69 14.38 12.60
N GLY A 120 12.14 13.22 12.24
CA GLY A 120 12.86 12.12 11.58
C GLY A 120 13.42 11.06 12.54
N GLU A 121 13.35 11.26 13.85
CA GLU A 121 13.84 10.26 14.82
C GLU A 121 13.02 8.97 14.79
N VAL A 122 11.71 9.05 14.53
CA VAL A 122 10.83 7.87 14.43
C VAL A 122 11.30 6.93 13.32
N VAL A 123 11.57 7.45 12.12
CA VAL A 123 12.00 6.60 11.01
C VAL A 123 13.42 6.05 11.24
N LYS A 124 14.30 6.78 11.94
CA LYS A 124 15.62 6.26 12.33
C LYS A 124 15.48 5.07 13.28
N GLN A 125 14.61 5.19 14.29
CA GLN A 125 14.30 4.11 15.23
C GLN A 125 13.75 2.87 14.51
N ILE A 126 12.76 3.04 13.62
CA ILE A 126 12.18 1.93 12.84
C ILE A 126 13.26 1.22 12.00
N MET A 127 14.12 1.98 11.31
CA MET A 127 15.20 1.39 10.51
C MET A 127 16.18 0.60 11.38
N LYS A 128 16.51 1.13 12.57
CA LYS A 128 17.38 0.47 13.54
C LYS A 128 16.75 -0.85 14.01
N GLU A 129 15.52 -0.80 14.53
CA GLU A 129 14.81 -1.98 15.04
C GLU A 129 14.64 -3.06 13.97
N PHE A 130 14.28 -2.68 12.73
CA PHE A 130 14.23 -3.63 11.63
C PHE A 130 15.60 -4.22 11.27
N SER A 131 16.67 -3.44 11.31
CA SER A 131 18.02 -3.97 11.02
C SER A 131 18.54 -4.93 12.11
N GLU A 132 18.07 -4.76 13.35
CA GLU A 132 18.50 -5.51 14.54
C GLU A 132 17.66 -6.78 14.81
N ILE A 133 16.66 -7.08 13.99
CA ILE A 133 15.82 -8.29 14.12
C ILE A 133 16.70 -9.54 14.21
N GLY A 134 16.52 -10.32 15.27
CA GLY A 134 17.19 -11.59 15.52
C GLY A 134 18.61 -11.46 16.07
N ILE A 135 19.22 -10.27 16.12
CA ILE A 135 20.61 -10.10 16.59
C ILE A 135 20.77 -10.59 18.04
N HIS A 136 19.79 -10.30 18.90
CA HIS A 136 19.80 -10.78 20.28
C HIS A 136 19.66 -12.30 20.42
N ASP A 137 19.15 -12.98 19.39
CA ASP A 137 19.04 -14.43 19.30
C ASP A 137 20.25 -15.07 18.59
N GLY A 138 21.31 -14.29 18.31
CA GLY A 138 22.53 -14.74 17.62
C GLY A 138 22.46 -14.67 16.09
N GLU A 139 21.45 -14.01 15.51
CA GLU A 139 21.34 -13.83 14.06
C GLU A 139 22.13 -12.63 13.52
N LEU A 140 22.31 -12.58 12.20
CA LEU A 140 23.04 -11.50 11.54
C LEU A 140 22.24 -10.20 11.38
N GLY A 141 20.94 -10.21 11.63
CA GLY A 141 20.06 -9.07 11.36
C GLY A 141 19.57 -8.99 9.92
N TYR A 142 19.02 -7.83 9.56
CA TYR A 142 18.53 -7.52 8.21
C TYR A 142 19.28 -6.33 7.63
N GLU A 143 19.49 -6.35 6.32
CA GLU A 143 19.81 -5.16 5.53
C GLU A 143 18.49 -4.52 5.11
N VAL A 144 18.29 -3.24 5.44
CA VAL A 144 16.99 -2.58 5.29
C VAL A 144 17.18 -1.29 4.52
N HIS A 145 16.46 -1.14 3.40
CA HIS A 145 16.39 0.10 2.63
C HIS A 145 14.97 0.67 2.66
N LYS A 146 14.86 2.00 2.57
CA LYS A 146 13.58 2.72 2.54
C LYS A 146 13.45 3.56 1.26
N TYR A 147 12.25 3.60 0.72
CA TYR A 147 11.97 4.24 -0.56
C TYR A 147 10.69 5.08 -0.47
N LYS A 148 10.75 6.33 -0.95
CA LYS A 148 9.57 7.19 -1.08
C LYS A 148 9.10 7.20 -2.53
N LEU A 149 8.01 6.51 -2.82
CA LEU A 149 7.53 6.24 -4.17
C LEU A 149 6.20 6.93 -4.42
N ASN A 150 5.92 7.31 -5.67
CA ASN A 150 4.64 7.85 -6.10
C ASN A 150 3.94 6.85 -7.03
N ALA A 151 2.74 6.39 -6.68
CA ALA A 151 2.01 5.38 -7.46
C ALA A 151 1.77 5.82 -8.92
N ALA A 152 1.66 7.12 -9.18
CA ALA A 152 1.53 7.64 -10.55
C ALA A 152 2.72 7.31 -11.45
N ASP A 153 3.91 7.13 -10.87
CA ASP A 153 5.11 6.71 -11.61
C ASP A 153 5.05 5.23 -12.04
N TYR A 154 4.03 4.50 -11.59
CA TYR A 154 3.81 3.06 -11.78
C TYR A 154 2.43 2.76 -12.38
N GLY A 155 1.95 3.63 -13.27
CA GLY A 155 0.71 3.40 -14.02
C GLY A 155 -0.59 3.58 -13.23
N VAL A 156 -0.55 4.02 -11.98
CA VAL A 156 -1.77 4.31 -11.20
C VAL A 156 -2.27 5.72 -11.52
N PRO A 157 -3.56 5.93 -11.87
CA PRO A 157 -4.12 7.25 -12.18
C PRO A 157 -4.34 8.13 -10.94
N GLN A 158 -3.40 8.12 -9.99
CA GLN A 158 -3.47 8.81 -8.71
C GLN A 158 -2.10 9.30 -8.24
N GLY A 159 -2.02 10.58 -7.88
CA GLY A 159 -0.90 11.10 -7.10
C GLY A 159 -0.92 10.56 -5.67
N ARG A 160 -0.24 9.44 -5.42
CA ARG A 160 -0.22 8.73 -4.13
C ARG A 160 1.21 8.41 -3.72
N LYS A 161 1.76 9.19 -2.80
CA LYS A 161 3.09 8.93 -2.25
C LYS A 161 3.01 7.91 -1.12
N ARG A 162 3.97 6.98 -1.07
CA ARG A 162 4.15 5.94 -0.05
C ARG A 162 5.61 5.74 0.32
N VAL A 163 5.83 5.23 1.53
CA VAL A 163 7.13 4.81 2.02
C VAL A 163 7.12 3.30 2.09
N ILE A 164 8.09 2.67 1.42
CA ILE A 164 8.29 1.23 1.43
C ILE A 164 9.60 0.95 2.15
N PHE A 165 9.55 0.07 3.14
CA PHE A 165 10.72 -0.52 3.78
C PHE A 165 10.89 -1.93 3.24
N LEU A 166 12.02 -2.22 2.60
CA LEU A 166 12.39 -3.55 2.17
C LEU A 166 13.53 -4.03 3.04
N GLY A 167 13.31 -5.12 3.77
CA GLY A 167 14.36 -5.80 4.52
C GLY A 167 14.69 -7.15 3.92
N VAL A 168 15.98 -7.44 3.86
CA VAL A 168 16.54 -8.70 3.37
C VAL A 168 17.43 -9.28 4.46
N SER A 169 17.19 -10.54 4.83
CA SER A 169 17.97 -11.21 5.86
C SER A 169 19.45 -11.22 5.49
N LYS A 170 20.34 -10.86 6.42
CA LYS A 170 21.79 -10.90 6.20
C LYS A 170 22.37 -12.33 6.09
N LYS A 171 21.53 -13.36 6.27
CA LYS A 171 21.85 -14.76 5.92
C LYS A 171 21.95 -14.98 4.41
N ILE A 172 21.23 -14.19 3.61
CA ILE A 172 21.30 -14.26 2.15
C ILE A 172 22.66 -13.68 1.71
N ASP A 173 23.32 -14.33 0.74
CA ASP A 173 24.60 -13.87 0.20
C ASP A 173 24.62 -12.38 -0.16
N GLU A 174 25.71 -11.68 0.17
CA GLU A 174 25.84 -10.23 -0.04
C GLU A 174 25.64 -9.82 -1.50
N ASN A 175 26.12 -10.62 -2.47
CA ASN A 175 25.93 -10.29 -3.89
C ASN A 175 24.47 -10.39 -4.30
N LYS A 176 23.73 -11.38 -3.76
CA LYS A 176 22.29 -11.51 -3.98
C LYS A 176 21.50 -10.36 -3.36
N ARG A 177 21.87 -9.92 -2.14
CA ARG A 177 21.25 -8.73 -1.52
C ARG A 177 21.51 -7.49 -2.37
N LYS A 178 22.76 -7.31 -2.82
CA LYS A 178 23.15 -6.22 -3.69
C LYS A 178 22.39 -6.23 -5.02
N GLU A 179 22.24 -7.39 -5.67
CA GLU A 179 21.47 -7.54 -6.91
C GLU A 179 20.02 -7.08 -6.75
N LEU A 180 19.37 -7.49 -5.65
CA LEU A 180 18.00 -7.07 -5.34
C LEU A 180 17.93 -5.56 -5.07
N PHE A 181 18.79 -5.02 -4.21
CA PHE A 181 18.77 -3.59 -3.89
C PHE A 181 19.19 -2.70 -5.06
N ASP A 182 20.06 -3.20 -5.95
CA ASP A 182 20.37 -2.51 -7.19
C ASP A 182 19.13 -2.43 -8.09
N ASN A 183 18.18 -3.37 -8.02
CA ASN A 183 16.97 -3.37 -8.83
C ASN A 183 15.71 -2.86 -8.10
N PHE A 184 15.80 -2.56 -6.80
CA PHE A 184 14.70 -2.03 -5.99
C PHE A 184 14.96 -0.56 -5.61
N PRO A 185 13.99 0.36 -5.79
CA PRO A 185 12.60 0.13 -6.15
C PRO A 185 12.45 -0.24 -7.64
N PRO A 186 11.29 -0.80 -8.04
CA PRO A 186 10.99 -1.04 -9.44
C PRO A 186 11.24 0.22 -10.28
N ARG A 187 11.68 0.00 -11.52
CA ARG A 187 11.78 1.06 -12.53
C ARG A 187 10.41 1.68 -12.74
N LYS A 188 10.37 3.00 -12.89
CA LYS A 188 9.14 3.72 -13.20
C LYS A 188 8.62 3.28 -14.56
N THR A 189 7.31 3.19 -14.68
CA THR A 189 6.63 2.93 -15.95
C THR A 189 6.03 4.19 -16.57
N ASN A 190 5.88 5.25 -15.77
CA ASN A 190 5.31 6.52 -16.22
C ASN A 190 6.05 7.71 -15.57
N SER A 191 5.96 8.89 -16.19
CA SER A 191 6.56 10.13 -15.67
C SER A 191 5.64 11.35 -15.82
N ALA A 192 5.82 12.34 -14.95
CA ALA A 192 5.14 13.65 -15.05
C ALA A 192 5.83 14.62 -16.01
N LYS A 193 7.08 14.32 -16.41
CA LYS A 193 7.91 15.07 -17.34
C LYS A 193 8.07 14.24 -18.62
N ASP A 194 8.48 14.89 -19.70
CA ASP A 194 9.12 14.25 -20.86
C ASP A 194 10.51 13.69 -20.47
N GLU A 195 10.55 12.81 -19.46
CA GLU A 195 11.68 11.92 -19.25
C GLU A 195 11.66 10.94 -20.42
N SER A 196 12.76 10.91 -21.17
CA SER A 196 12.80 10.73 -22.63
C SER A 196 12.32 9.41 -23.23
N ASN A 197 11.70 8.50 -22.47
CA ASN A 197 11.19 7.22 -22.97
C ASN A 197 10.01 6.63 -22.16
N LEU A 198 9.37 7.39 -21.26
CA LEU A 198 8.23 6.88 -20.47
C LEU A 198 6.91 7.56 -20.89
N PRO A 199 5.79 6.82 -20.94
CA PRO A 199 4.48 7.41 -21.14
C PRO A 199 4.12 8.37 -19.99
N PRO A 200 3.25 9.37 -20.25
CA PRO A 200 2.79 10.28 -19.21
C PRO A 200 2.01 9.54 -18.11
N HIS A 201 1.87 10.15 -16.94
CA HIS A 201 1.01 9.62 -15.87
C HIS A 201 -0.43 9.43 -16.35
N LYS A 202 -1.04 8.28 -16.04
CA LYS A 202 -2.45 8.00 -16.34
C LYS A 202 -3.37 9.04 -15.71
N THR A 203 -4.40 9.42 -16.46
CA THR A 203 -5.32 10.49 -16.13
C THR A 203 -6.64 9.97 -15.54
N LEU A 204 -7.43 10.85 -14.92
CA LEU A 204 -8.80 10.52 -14.53
C LEU A 204 -9.67 10.15 -15.73
N ARG A 205 -9.43 10.76 -16.89
CA ARG A 205 -10.15 10.42 -18.13
C ARG A 205 -9.94 8.97 -18.53
N GLU A 206 -8.70 8.49 -18.51
CA GLU A 206 -8.37 7.10 -18.82
C GLU A 206 -8.91 6.12 -17.77
N ALA A 207 -9.00 6.54 -16.51
CA ALA A 207 -9.43 5.67 -15.43
C ALA A 207 -10.96 5.48 -15.37
N ILE A 208 -11.73 6.55 -15.61
CA ILE A 208 -13.17 6.57 -15.31
C ILE A 208 -14.02 7.26 -16.38
N GLY A 209 -13.41 7.75 -17.48
CA GLY A 209 -14.13 8.52 -18.51
C GLY A 209 -15.06 7.69 -19.39
N ASP A 210 -14.92 6.37 -19.37
CA ASP A 210 -15.78 5.40 -20.04
C ASP A 210 -17.00 4.97 -19.20
N LEU A 211 -17.02 5.30 -17.90
CA LEU A 211 -18.13 4.92 -17.04
C LEU A 211 -19.39 5.77 -17.36
N PRO A 212 -20.57 5.14 -17.52
CA PRO A 212 -21.84 5.87 -17.60
C PRO A 212 -22.11 6.59 -16.27
N GLU A 213 -23.05 7.55 -16.27
CA GLU A 213 -23.45 8.19 -15.02
C GLU A 213 -24.09 7.19 -14.03
N PRO A 214 -23.80 7.29 -12.73
CA PRO A 214 -24.38 6.41 -11.72
C PRO A 214 -25.89 6.63 -11.60
N TYR A 215 -26.61 5.60 -11.14
CA TYR A 215 -28.07 5.61 -10.98
C TYR A 215 -28.86 5.77 -12.29
N THR A 216 -28.21 5.47 -13.43
CA THR A 216 -28.87 5.22 -14.71
C THR A 216 -29.01 3.71 -14.91
N LYS A 217 -29.88 3.28 -15.86
CA LYS A 217 -30.03 1.85 -16.18
C LYS A 217 -28.71 1.17 -16.57
N GLU A 218 -27.79 1.89 -17.21
CA GLU A 218 -26.47 1.35 -17.56
C GLU A 218 -25.50 1.40 -16.37
N GLY A 219 -25.49 2.50 -15.60
CA GLY A 219 -24.64 2.62 -14.42
C GLY A 219 -24.97 1.62 -13.32
N GLU A 220 -26.23 1.25 -13.15
CA GLU A 220 -26.66 0.25 -12.17
C GLU A 220 -26.20 -1.18 -12.48
N LYS A 221 -25.79 -1.46 -13.73
CA LYS A 221 -25.19 -2.74 -14.12
C LYS A 221 -23.73 -2.87 -13.67
N ILE A 222 -23.08 -1.75 -13.31
CA ILE A 222 -21.67 -1.73 -12.97
C ILE A 222 -21.51 -1.96 -11.47
N LEU A 223 -20.74 -2.99 -11.14
CA LEU A 223 -20.47 -3.41 -9.77
C LEU A 223 -19.92 -2.24 -8.92
N ASN A 224 -20.54 -1.99 -7.77
CA ASN A 224 -20.23 -0.88 -6.86
C ASN A 224 -20.27 0.54 -7.48
N HIS A 225 -20.93 0.76 -8.62
CA HIS A 225 -21.00 2.09 -9.23
C HIS A 225 -22.12 2.97 -8.63
N TYR A 226 -21.97 3.24 -7.34
CA TYR A 226 -22.83 4.14 -6.58
C TYR A 226 -21.98 4.97 -5.60
N GLY A 227 -22.54 6.07 -5.10
CA GLY A 227 -21.81 7.02 -4.28
C GLY A 227 -22.66 7.70 -3.21
N THR A 228 -22.16 8.81 -2.69
CA THR A 228 -22.91 9.66 -1.77
C THR A 228 -23.80 10.64 -2.53
N LYS A 229 -25.00 10.92 -1.99
CA LYS A 229 -25.93 11.94 -2.52
C LYS A 229 -25.67 13.34 -1.96
N HIS A 230 -24.57 13.53 -1.21
CA HIS A 230 -24.23 14.82 -0.60
C HIS A 230 -23.90 15.83 -1.69
N LYS A 231 -24.51 17.02 -1.61
CA LYS A 231 -24.28 18.12 -2.56
C LYS A 231 -22.79 18.49 -2.60
N VAL A 232 -22.30 18.75 -3.80
CA VAL A 232 -20.95 19.23 -4.05
C VAL A 232 -20.90 20.74 -3.81
N LYS A 233 -19.85 21.20 -3.12
CA LYS A 233 -19.50 22.61 -3.04
C LYS A 233 -18.00 22.74 -3.34
N ILE A 234 -17.65 23.48 -4.38
CA ILE A 234 -16.24 23.76 -4.71
C ILE A 234 -15.77 24.91 -3.85
N ASN A 235 -14.77 24.67 -3.01
CA ASN A 235 -14.23 25.69 -2.11
C ASN A 235 -12.72 25.54 -1.85
N GLY A 236 -12.02 24.69 -2.61
CA GLY A 236 -10.57 24.51 -2.51
C GLY A 236 -10.09 23.66 -1.33
N TYR A 237 -10.95 23.36 -0.35
CA TYR A 237 -10.63 22.44 0.74
C TYR A 237 -10.50 21.00 0.22
N MET A 238 -9.78 20.18 0.98
CA MET A 238 -9.61 18.75 0.67
C MET A 238 -10.98 18.08 0.45
N GLY A 239 -11.11 17.29 -0.62
CA GLY A 239 -12.37 16.69 -1.03
C GLY A 239 -13.34 17.61 -1.78
N ASN A 240 -13.07 18.91 -1.88
CA ASN A 240 -13.91 19.95 -2.51
C ASN A 240 -13.12 20.81 -3.51
N ARG A 241 -12.01 20.28 -4.03
CA ARG A 241 -11.21 20.90 -5.09
C ARG A 241 -11.78 20.49 -6.44
N LYS A 242 -11.78 21.43 -7.39
CA LYS A 242 -12.03 21.12 -8.80
C LYS A 242 -10.92 20.20 -9.31
N LEU A 243 -11.30 19.07 -9.90
CA LEU A 243 -10.37 18.13 -10.52
C LEU A 243 -10.33 18.34 -12.03
N SER A 244 -9.26 17.84 -12.66
CA SER A 244 -9.05 17.89 -14.11
C SER A 244 -9.16 16.49 -14.67
N TRP A 245 -9.88 16.33 -15.78
CA TRP A 245 -9.93 15.06 -16.50
C TRP A 245 -8.55 14.62 -16.98
N ASP A 246 -7.71 15.56 -17.42
CA ASP A 246 -6.42 15.28 -18.06
C ASP A 246 -5.24 15.27 -17.07
N LYS A 247 -5.52 14.98 -15.78
CA LYS A 247 -4.50 14.83 -14.73
C LYS A 247 -4.78 13.59 -13.88
N PRO A 248 -3.77 13.02 -13.20
CA PRO A 248 -4.01 12.01 -12.18
C PRO A 248 -4.92 12.52 -11.07
N GLY A 249 -5.68 11.62 -10.45
CA GLY A 249 -6.53 11.91 -9.31
C GLY A 249 -5.74 12.31 -8.05
N PRO A 250 -6.37 13.01 -7.09
CA PRO A 250 -5.78 13.25 -5.78
C PRO A 250 -5.67 11.94 -5.00
N THR A 251 -4.86 11.92 -3.93
CA THR A 251 -4.82 10.79 -3.00
C THR A 251 -6.23 10.47 -2.49
N ILE A 252 -6.69 9.23 -2.73
CA ILE A 252 -7.92 8.71 -2.13
C ILE A 252 -7.65 8.42 -0.66
N VAL A 253 -8.47 8.97 0.24
CA VAL A 253 -8.26 8.88 1.70
C VAL A 253 -9.31 7.99 2.36
N GLY A 254 -8.85 7.04 3.17
CA GLY A 254 -9.75 6.14 3.92
C GLY A 254 -10.32 6.75 5.20
N ARG A 255 -9.77 7.87 5.68
CA ARG A 255 -10.27 8.65 6.83
C ARG A 255 -10.14 10.14 6.58
N GLY A 256 -11.14 10.91 7.01
CA GLY A 256 -11.05 12.37 7.19
C GLY A 256 -10.41 12.72 8.53
N GLY A 257 -9.96 13.97 8.68
CA GLY A 257 -9.23 14.43 9.87
C GLY A 257 -9.90 14.05 11.19
N GLY A 258 -9.16 13.31 12.03
CA GLY A 258 -9.42 13.09 13.46
C GLY A 258 -10.54 12.12 13.83
N THR A 259 -11.76 12.31 13.30
CA THR A 259 -12.97 11.59 13.74
C THR A 259 -13.97 11.28 12.62
N GLY A 260 -13.67 11.67 11.37
CA GLY A 260 -14.60 11.57 10.24
C GLY A 260 -14.44 10.32 9.37
N GLY A 261 -15.52 9.96 8.66
CA GLY A 261 -15.50 8.98 7.57
C GLY A 261 -14.61 9.41 6.39
N PRO A 262 -14.51 8.58 5.34
CA PRO A 262 -13.64 8.87 4.19
C PRO A 262 -14.04 10.19 3.50
N VAL A 263 -13.03 10.98 3.10
CA VAL A 263 -13.23 12.21 2.33
C VAL A 263 -13.26 11.84 0.85
N ILE A 264 -14.46 11.82 0.28
CA ILE A 264 -14.68 11.45 -1.13
C ILE A 264 -14.49 12.69 -1.99
N ALA A 265 -13.56 12.66 -2.94
CA ALA A 265 -13.31 13.79 -3.83
C ALA A 265 -14.48 14.06 -4.80
N VAL A 266 -14.53 15.29 -5.31
CA VAL A 266 -15.51 15.70 -6.32
C VAL A 266 -15.14 15.07 -7.65
N HIS A 267 -16.14 14.60 -8.39
CA HIS A 267 -15.98 14.14 -9.76
C HIS A 267 -15.57 15.32 -10.68
N PRO A 268 -14.76 15.13 -11.75
CA PRO A 268 -14.33 16.24 -12.59
C PRO A 268 -15.45 17.07 -13.23
N ASN A 269 -16.67 16.51 -13.38
CA ASN A 269 -17.85 17.27 -13.83
C ASN A 269 -18.36 18.31 -12.79
N CYS A 270 -17.87 18.28 -11.56
CA CYS A 270 -18.25 19.16 -10.45
C CYS A 270 -19.72 19.04 -9.96
N GLU A 271 -20.46 18.02 -10.39
CA GLU A 271 -21.88 17.84 -10.04
C GLU A 271 -22.09 16.82 -8.92
N ARG A 272 -21.20 15.83 -8.84
CA ARG A 272 -21.25 14.74 -7.84
C ARG A 272 -19.89 14.42 -7.27
N ARG A 273 -19.86 13.56 -6.26
CA ARG A 273 -18.63 12.94 -5.75
C ARG A 273 -18.37 11.63 -6.49
N PHE A 274 -17.14 11.13 -6.39
CA PHE A 274 -16.82 9.81 -6.92
C PHE A 274 -17.71 8.72 -6.33
N THR A 275 -18.01 7.73 -7.15
CA THR A 275 -18.60 6.45 -6.75
C THR A 275 -17.54 5.53 -6.14
N VAL A 276 -17.99 4.44 -5.53
CA VAL A 276 -17.09 3.39 -5.03
C VAL A 276 -16.28 2.80 -6.18
N ARG A 277 -16.91 2.42 -7.31
CA ARG A 277 -16.23 1.93 -8.52
C ARG A 277 -15.21 2.90 -9.11
N GLU A 278 -15.56 4.18 -9.25
CA GLU A 278 -14.59 5.18 -9.74
C GLU A 278 -13.38 5.30 -8.82
N THR A 279 -13.61 5.27 -7.51
CA THR A 279 -12.54 5.30 -6.51
C THR A 279 -11.66 4.04 -6.59
N ALA A 280 -12.28 2.87 -6.83
CA ALA A 280 -11.60 1.60 -7.02
C ALA A 280 -10.70 1.62 -8.26
N ARG A 281 -11.23 2.06 -9.42
CA ARG A 281 -10.44 2.22 -10.66
C ARG A 281 -9.29 3.22 -10.50
N ILE A 282 -9.50 4.31 -9.75
CA ILE A 282 -8.43 5.27 -9.45
C ILE A 282 -7.31 4.65 -8.60
N GLN A 283 -7.61 3.62 -7.82
CA GLN A 283 -6.66 2.77 -7.07
C GLN A 283 -6.22 1.52 -7.86
N SER A 284 -6.51 1.46 -9.16
CA SER A 284 -6.20 0.35 -10.08
C SER A 284 -6.82 -1.00 -9.72
N PHE A 285 -7.90 -1.04 -8.93
CA PHE A 285 -8.63 -2.30 -8.74
C PHE A 285 -9.35 -2.70 -10.04
N PRO A 286 -9.39 -4.01 -10.37
CA PRO A 286 -10.11 -4.49 -11.54
C PRO A 286 -11.63 -4.39 -11.34
N ASP A 287 -12.37 -4.39 -12.44
CA ASP A 287 -13.82 -4.11 -12.44
C ASP A 287 -14.69 -5.22 -11.83
N ASP A 288 -14.17 -6.44 -11.82
CA ASP A 288 -14.76 -7.60 -11.16
C ASP A 288 -14.46 -7.64 -9.65
N PHE A 289 -13.57 -6.78 -9.14
CA PHE A 289 -13.30 -6.70 -7.71
C PHE A 289 -14.49 -6.08 -6.96
N GLU A 290 -15.13 -6.86 -6.09
CA GLU A 290 -16.34 -6.47 -5.35
C GLU A 290 -16.03 -5.93 -3.96
N PHE A 291 -16.55 -4.75 -3.62
CA PHE A 291 -16.43 -4.18 -2.27
C PHE A 291 -17.72 -4.37 -1.47
N LEU A 292 -17.60 -4.97 -0.28
CA LEU A 292 -18.70 -5.29 0.62
C LEU A 292 -18.67 -4.44 1.90
N GLY A 293 -19.74 -4.55 2.70
CA GLY A 293 -19.97 -3.75 3.89
C GLY A 293 -20.69 -2.42 3.61
N SER A 294 -20.74 -1.52 4.59
CA SER A 294 -21.39 -0.22 4.40
C SER A 294 -20.67 0.62 3.34
N LYS A 295 -21.38 1.51 2.64
CA LYS A 295 -20.77 2.41 1.65
C LYS A 295 -19.59 3.21 2.20
N SER A 296 -19.70 3.73 3.42
CA SER A 296 -18.60 4.43 4.10
C SER A 296 -17.41 3.50 4.37
N SER A 297 -17.66 2.21 4.62
CA SER A 297 -16.62 1.19 4.76
C SER A 297 -15.93 0.89 3.43
N GLN A 298 -16.69 0.74 2.35
CA GLN A 298 -16.12 0.48 1.01
C GLN A 298 -15.15 1.59 0.58
N PHE A 299 -15.52 2.86 0.76
CA PHE A 299 -14.60 3.98 0.52
C PHE A 299 -13.37 3.97 1.46
N ARG A 300 -13.54 3.57 2.73
CA ARG A 300 -12.43 3.43 3.68
C ARG A 300 -11.45 2.34 3.25
N GLN A 301 -11.96 1.18 2.87
CA GLN A 301 -11.20 0.04 2.37
C GLN A 301 -10.32 0.46 1.18
N ILE A 302 -10.94 1.03 0.14
CA ILE A 302 -10.23 1.50 -1.06
C ILE A 302 -9.20 2.59 -0.71
N GLY A 303 -9.56 3.53 0.16
CA GLY A 303 -8.68 4.63 0.54
C GLY A 303 -7.49 4.22 1.42
N ASN A 304 -7.60 3.12 2.17
CA ASN A 304 -6.51 2.56 2.97
C ASN A 304 -5.63 1.61 2.16
N ALA A 305 -6.15 1.00 1.09
CA ALA A 305 -5.41 0.06 0.27
C ALA A 305 -4.14 0.67 -0.36
N VAL A 306 -3.13 -0.18 -0.55
CA VAL A 306 -2.08 0.04 -1.55
C VAL A 306 -2.71 -0.12 -2.93
N ALA A 307 -2.38 0.76 -3.87
CA ALA A 307 -2.90 0.67 -5.23
C ALA A 307 -2.38 -0.61 -5.91
N VAL A 308 -3.25 -1.33 -6.62
CA VAL A 308 -2.96 -2.68 -7.15
C VAL A 308 -1.80 -2.68 -8.14
N ASP A 309 -1.81 -1.82 -9.17
CA ASP A 309 -0.72 -1.76 -10.16
C ASP A 309 0.62 -1.41 -9.49
N PHE A 310 0.60 -0.51 -8.50
CA PHE A 310 1.79 -0.17 -7.74
C PHE A 310 2.32 -1.37 -6.94
N ALA A 311 1.43 -2.12 -6.27
CA ALA A 311 1.78 -3.35 -5.56
C ALA A 311 2.31 -4.44 -6.51
N TYR A 312 1.71 -4.57 -7.70
CA TYR A 312 2.17 -5.47 -8.76
C TYR A 312 3.62 -5.16 -9.15
N HIS A 313 3.99 -3.90 -9.37
CA HIS A 313 5.36 -3.55 -9.72
C HIS A 313 6.38 -3.83 -8.60
N LEU A 314 5.98 -3.66 -7.33
CA LEU A 314 6.82 -4.06 -6.18
C LEU A 314 7.01 -5.58 -6.14
N GLY A 315 5.93 -6.35 -6.29
CA GLY A 315 5.96 -7.81 -6.34
C GLY A 315 6.77 -8.33 -7.52
N LYS A 316 6.61 -7.74 -8.71
CA LYS A 316 7.26 -8.18 -9.93
C LYS A 316 8.78 -8.20 -9.80
N VAL A 317 9.38 -7.20 -9.17
CA VAL A 317 10.84 -7.18 -8.90
C VAL A 317 11.25 -8.32 -7.95
N LEU A 318 10.45 -8.60 -6.91
CA LEU A 318 10.72 -9.71 -5.99
C LEU A 318 10.56 -11.06 -6.68
N LYS A 319 9.57 -11.20 -7.57
CA LYS A 319 9.38 -12.41 -8.38
C LYS A 319 10.53 -12.64 -9.35
N ASP A 320 10.93 -11.59 -10.07
CA ASP A 320 12.04 -11.67 -11.02
C ASP A 320 13.36 -11.98 -10.30
N PHE A 321 13.56 -11.48 -9.08
CA PHE A 321 14.69 -11.87 -8.22
C PHE A 321 14.65 -13.34 -7.82
N GLU A 322 13.51 -13.83 -7.34
CA GLU A 322 13.32 -15.25 -6.99
C GLU A 322 13.61 -16.18 -8.17
N GLU A 323 13.27 -15.75 -9.39
CA GLU A 323 13.45 -16.52 -10.62
C GLU A 323 14.81 -16.31 -11.29
N GLY A 324 15.70 -15.47 -10.75
CA GLY A 324 17.00 -15.14 -11.35
C GLY A 324 16.89 -14.38 -12.68
N LYS A 325 15.81 -13.61 -12.85
CA LYS A 325 15.47 -12.84 -14.07
C LYS A 325 15.77 -11.36 -13.96
N LEU A 326 16.35 -10.88 -12.86
CA LEU A 326 16.75 -9.49 -12.75
C LEU A 326 17.86 -9.16 -13.76
N SER A 327 17.61 -8.16 -14.60
CA SER A 327 18.66 -7.61 -15.46
C SER A 327 19.61 -6.75 -14.62
N PRO A 328 20.93 -6.75 -14.89
CA PRO A 328 21.84 -5.76 -14.32
C PRO A 328 21.35 -4.34 -14.64
N LYS A 329 21.30 -3.44 -13.64
CA LYS A 329 21.02 -2.02 -13.90
C LYS A 329 22.16 -1.44 -14.76
N GLN A 330 21.81 -0.84 -15.91
CA GLN A 330 22.67 0.15 -16.55
C GLN A 330 22.77 1.36 -15.60
N LYS A 331 23.99 1.85 -15.34
CA LYS A 331 24.39 2.82 -14.30
C LYS A 331 23.67 4.18 -14.27
N ALA A 332 22.66 4.44 -15.10
CA ALA A 332 22.15 5.79 -15.37
C ALA A 332 21.22 6.41 -14.30
N GLN A 333 20.86 5.71 -13.21
CA GLN A 333 19.79 6.19 -12.31
C GLN A 333 20.17 6.43 -10.84
N ILE A 334 21.43 6.23 -10.45
CA ILE A 334 21.86 6.37 -9.04
C ILE A 334 21.88 7.84 -8.59
N GLU A 335 21.98 8.81 -9.50
CA GLU A 335 22.14 10.24 -9.16
C GLU A 335 20.84 10.99 -8.79
N LEU A 336 19.67 10.34 -8.79
CA LEU A 336 18.39 11.03 -8.55
C LEU A 336 17.77 10.84 -7.15
N ASN A 337 18.45 10.12 -6.23
CA ASN A 337 17.88 9.76 -4.93
C ASN A 337 18.79 10.05 -3.70
N LEU A 338 19.84 10.85 -3.86
CA LEU A 338 20.48 11.58 -2.74
C LEU A 338 19.85 12.97 -2.64
#